data_AF-A0A096BAP3-F1
#
_entry.id   AF-A0A096BAP3-F1
#
_cell.length_a   1.000
_cell.length_b   1.000
_cell.length_c   1.000
_cell.angle_alpha   90.00
_cell.angle_beta   90.00
_cell.angle_gamma   90.00
#
_symmetry.space_group_name_H-M   'P 1'
#
loop_
_entity.id
_entity.type
_entity.pdbx_description
1 polymer ?
#
loop_
_entity_poly.entity_id
_entity_poly.type
_entity_poly.pdbx_seq_one_letter_code
_entity_poly.pdbx_strand_id
1 'polypeptide(L)'
;MNHPLNKEQVEVLFERETVLMGTENRVPIYRALALFGQDAVNYGKKLDERLDVRRLVHHSNGYVLGFIIASLTLRGFQAAASFYNVQLLRKEAS
;
A
#
# COMPACT_ATOMS: atom_id res chain seq x y z
N MET A 1 -0.71 5.86 -13.64
CA MET A 1 -0.28 7.23 -13.26
C MET A 1 1.08 7.46 -13.88
N ASN A 2 1.47 8.71 -14.18
CA ASN A 2 2.72 9.01 -14.92
C ASN A 2 3.58 10.09 -14.24
N HIS A 3 3.31 10.42 -12.98
CA HIS A 3 4.11 11.37 -12.20
C HIS A 3 4.19 10.91 -10.73
N PRO A 4 5.24 11.30 -9.98
CA PRO A 4 5.31 11.05 -8.55
C PRO A 4 4.14 11.68 -7.79
N LEU A 5 3.66 10.99 -6.75
CA LEU A 5 2.59 11.45 -5.88
C LEU A 5 3.15 12.12 -4.63
N ASN A 6 2.58 13.25 -4.22
CA ASN A 6 2.84 13.83 -2.90
C ASN A 6 1.98 13.16 -1.82
N LYS A 7 2.18 13.55 -0.55
CA LYS A 7 1.52 12.92 0.59
C LYS A 7 0.00 13.06 0.52
N GLU A 8 -0.49 14.25 0.23
CA GLU A 8 -1.92 14.57 0.16
C GLU A 8 -2.61 13.77 -0.95
N GLN A 9 -1.96 13.66 -2.11
CA GLN A 9 -2.45 12.84 -3.22
C GLN A 9 -2.52 11.35 -2.86
N VAL A 10 -1.54 10.85 -2.10
CA VAL A 10 -1.55 9.46 -1.62
C VAL A 10 -2.68 9.23 -0.61
N GLU A 11 -2.95 10.17 0.28
CA GLU A 11 -4.04 10.09 1.25
C GLU A 11 -5.42 10.10 0.56
N VAL A 12 -5.65 11.04 -0.36
CA VAL A 12 -6.88 11.10 -1.16
C VAL A 12 -7.06 9.82 -1.99
N LEU A 13 -5.98 9.33 -2.60
CA LEU A 13 -6.02 8.09 -3.36
C LEU A 13 -6.32 6.87 -2.48
N PHE A 14 -5.77 6.83 -1.27
CA PHE A 14 -6.09 5.79 -0.30
C PHE A 14 -7.56 5.82 0.07
N GLU A 15 -8.11 6.99 0.43
CA GLU A 15 -9.53 7.15 0.78
C GLU A 15 -10.46 6.70 -0.35
N ARG A 16 -10.12 7.00 -1.60
CA ARG A 16 -10.89 6.56 -2.78
C ARG A 16 -10.93 5.04 -2.94
N GLU A 17 -9.82 4.37 -2.65
CA GLU A 17 -9.63 2.95 -2.96
C GLU A 17 -9.92 2.03 -1.78
N THR A 18 -10.08 2.60 -0.59
CA THR A 18 -10.28 1.88 0.66
C THR A 18 -11.68 1.28 0.75
N VAL A 19 -11.78 0.17 1.46
CA VAL A 19 -13.04 -0.44 1.88
C VAL A 19 -12.92 -0.82 3.35
N LEU A 20 -14.05 -0.83 4.05
CA LEU A 20 -14.07 -1.26 5.45
C LEU A 20 -13.75 -2.76 5.54
N MET A 21 -12.71 -3.12 6.29
CA MET A 21 -12.33 -4.50 6.59
C MET A 21 -12.12 -4.67 8.10
N GLY A 22 -13.04 -5.39 8.75
CA GLY A 22 -13.13 -5.42 10.21
C GLY A 22 -13.50 -4.05 10.75
N THR A 23 -12.60 -3.43 11.51
CA THR A 23 -12.79 -2.09 12.11
C THR A 23 -12.01 -0.99 11.40
N GLU A 24 -11.29 -1.30 10.32
CA GLU A 24 -10.37 -0.37 9.67
C GLU A 24 -10.63 -0.27 8.16
N ASN A 25 -10.46 0.92 7.62
CA ASN A 25 -10.41 1.15 6.18
C ASN A 25 -9.09 0.61 5.61
N ARG A 26 -9.18 -0.30 4.64
CA ARG A 26 -8.01 -0.91 3.98
C ARG A 26 -8.17 -0.94 2.47
N VAL A 27 -7.06 -0.91 1.74
CA VAL A 27 -7.05 -1.07 0.28
C VAL A 27 -6.79 -2.54 -0.08
N PRO A 28 -7.70 -3.23 -0.78
CA PRO A 28 -7.46 -4.58 -1.28
C PRO A 28 -6.21 -4.63 -2.17
N ILE A 29 -5.38 -5.67 -2.03
CA ILE A 29 -4.09 -5.76 -2.74
C ILE A 29 -4.23 -5.65 -4.26
N TYR A 30 -5.28 -6.24 -4.85
CA TYR A 30 -5.45 -6.19 -6.30
C TYR A 30 -5.64 -4.73 -6.82
N ARG A 31 -6.25 -3.84 -6.02
CA ARG A 31 -6.36 -2.41 -6.35
C ARG A 31 -4.99 -1.72 -6.26
N ALA A 32 -4.25 -1.99 -5.18
CA ALA A 32 -2.90 -1.47 -5.02
C ALA A 32 -1.95 -1.95 -6.12
N LEU A 33 -2.09 -3.20 -6.58
CA LEU A 33 -1.33 -3.77 -7.71
C LEU A 33 -1.66 -3.04 -9.01
N ALA A 34 -2.93 -2.76 -9.29
CA ALA A 34 -3.33 -2.01 -10.47
C ALA A 34 -2.79 -0.57 -10.47
N LEU A 35 -2.62 0.04 -9.30
CA LEU A 35 -2.14 1.42 -9.16
C LEU A 35 -0.62 1.54 -9.23
N PHE A 36 0.10 0.66 -8.53
CA PHE A 36 1.54 0.82 -8.28
C PHE A 36 2.41 -0.31 -8.84
N GLY A 37 1.80 -1.40 -9.28
CA GLY A 37 2.52 -2.59 -9.74
C GLY A 37 3.02 -3.49 -8.60
N GLN A 38 3.50 -4.68 -8.99
CA GLN A 38 3.82 -5.77 -8.07
C GLN A 38 4.98 -5.44 -7.12
N ASP A 39 6.05 -4.84 -7.63
CA ASP A 39 7.27 -4.57 -6.85
C ASP A 39 6.99 -3.57 -5.71
N ALA A 40 6.25 -2.51 -6.02
CA ALA A 40 5.84 -1.50 -5.05
C ALA A 40 4.99 -2.09 -3.92
N VAL A 41 4.00 -2.91 -4.27
CA VAL A 41 3.13 -3.58 -3.28
C VAL A 41 3.93 -4.57 -2.43
N ASN A 42 4.84 -5.34 -3.02
CA ASN A 42 5.71 -6.26 -2.28
C ASN A 42 6.65 -5.52 -1.33
N TYR A 43 7.16 -4.35 -1.71
CA TYR A 43 7.93 -3.51 -0.81
C TYR A 43 7.10 -3.03 0.39
N GLY A 44 5.88 -2.55 0.14
CA GLY A 44 4.95 -2.13 1.20
C GLY A 44 4.63 -3.24 2.20
N LYS A 45 4.47 -4.49 1.72
CA LYS A 45 4.29 -5.68 2.58
C LYS A 45 5.54 -6.03 3.39
N LYS A 46 6.73 -5.98 2.79
CA LYS A 46 8.00 -6.32 3.47
C LYS A 46 8.37 -5.34 4.58
N LEU A 47 7.86 -4.10 4.53
CA LEU A 47 8.04 -3.15 5.62
C LEU A 47 7.38 -3.64 6.92
N ASP A 48 6.32 -4.44 6.79
CA ASP A 48 5.61 -5.10 7.90
C ASP A 48 6.49 -6.16 8.58
N GLU A 49 7.25 -6.93 7.80
CA GLU A 49 8.12 -8.00 8.29
C GLU A 49 9.38 -7.48 9.00
N ARG A 50 9.82 -6.25 8.68
CA ARG A 50 11.04 -5.63 9.23
C ARG A 50 10.81 -4.82 10.49
N LEU A 51 9.57 -4.46 10.80
CA LEU A 51 9.19 -3.74 12.01
C LEU A 51 8.76 -4.76 13.06
N ASP A 52 9.68 -5.03 13.97
CA ASP A 52 9.61 -5.99 15.08
C ASP A 52 8.20 -6.18 15.68
N VAL A 53 7.84 -7.46 15.89
CA VAL A 53 6.50 -8.06 16.12
C VAL A 53 5.83 -7.64 17.46
N ARG A 54 6.23 -6.50 18.03
CA ARG A 54 5.73 -5.97 19.31
C ARG A 54 5.01 -4.63 19.21
N ARG A 55 4.95 -4.02 18.03
CA ARG A 55 4.04 -2.89 17.77
C ARG A 55 2.93 -3.35 16.83
N LEU A 56 1.69 -3.23 17.30
CA LEU A 56 0.40 -3.46 16.63
C LEU A 56 0.17 -2.66 15.33
N VAL A 57 1.23 -2.26 14.61
CA VAL A 57 1.16 -1.36 13.44
C VAL A 57 1.43 -2.17 12.18
N HIS A 58 0.44 -2.95 11.79
CA HIS A 58 0.51 -3.75 10.57
C HIS A 58 0.42 -2.86 9.31
N HIS A 59 1.36 -3.02 8.38
CA HIS A 59 1.36 -2.33 7.08
C HIS A 59 0.46 -3.06 6.07
N SER A 60 0.20 -4.34 6.30
CA SER A 60 -0.73 -5.17 5.55
C SER A 60 -1.45 -6.14 6.48
N ASN A 61 -2.69 -6.52 6.16
CA ASN A 61 -3.37 -7.57 6.90
C ASN A 61 -4.35 -8.33 6.00
N GLY A 62 -4.64 -9.58 6.37
CA GLY A 62 -5.71 -10.38 5.78
C GLY A 62 -6.97 -10.27 6.62
N TYR A 63 -8.13 -10.12 5.99
CA TYR A 63 -9.42 -10.26 6.67
C TYR A 63 -10.07 -11.60 6.29
N VAL A 64 -10.64 -12.30 7.27
CA VAL A 64 -11.21 -13.64 7.11
C VAL A 64 -12.73 -13.59 7.29
N LEU A 65 -13.46 -13.76 6.19
CA LEU A 65 -14.92 -13.97 6.13
C LEU A 65 -15.18 -15.12 5.14
N GLY A 66 -14.88 -16.36 5.51
CA GLY A 66 -14.98 -17.52 4.61
C GLY A 66 -13.98 -17.56 3.44
N PHE A 67 -13.26 -16.47 3.18
CA PHE A 67 -12.13 -16.34 2.27
C PHE A 67 -11.15 -15.27 2.80
N ILE A 68 -9.85 -15.41 2.49
CA ILE A 68 -8.80 -14.46 2.91
C ILE A 68 -8.64 -13.38 1.84
N ILE A 69 -9.02 -12.13 2.14
CA ILE A 69 -8.63 -10.98 1.30
C ILE A 69 -7.47 -10.28 1.97
N ALA A 70 -6.32 -10.28 1.30
CA ALA A 70 -5.16 -9.53 1.74
C ALA A 70 -5.23 -8.07 1.27
N SER A 71 -4.82 -7.15 2.14
CA SER A 71 -5.03 -5.70 2.00
C SER A 71 -3.89 -4.89 2.59
N LEU A 72 -3.74 -3.63 2.17
CA LEU A 72 -2.80 -2.65 2.72
C LEU A 72 -3.52 -1.66 3.64
N THR A 73 -2.88 -1.33 4.77
CA THR A 73 -3.26 -0.14 5.57
C THR A 73 -2.77 1.14 4.89
N LEU A 74 -3.13 2.31 5.41
CA LEU A 74 -2.62 3.59 4.89
C LEU A 74 -1.10 3.61 4.85
N ARG A 75 -0.42 3.08 5.87
CA ARG A 75 1.05 3.02 5.92
C ARG A 75 1.64 2.10 4.85
N GLY A 76 1.06 0.91 4.66
CA GLY A 76 1.50 0.01 3.59
C GLY A 76 1.27 0.61 2.20
N PHE A 77 0.17 1.33 2.02
CA PHE A 77 -0.15 2.05 0.80
C PHE A 77 0.83 3.21 0.54
N GLN A 78 1.17 4.00 1.57
CA GLN A 78 2.19 5.04 1.52
C GLN A 78 3.58 4.49 1.19
N ALA A 79 3.95 3.33 1.74
CA ALA A 79 5.22 2.67 1.44
C ALA A 79 5.28 2.20 -0.02
N ALA A 80 4.20 1.62 -0.54
CA ALA A 80 4.09 1.25 -1.96
C ALA A 80 4.17 2.48 -2.88
N ALA A 81 3.42 3.54 -2.56
CA ALA A 81 3.46 4.80 -3.32
C ALA A 81 4.86 5.43 -3.32
N SER A 82 5.56 5.41 -2.18
CA SER A 82 6.94 5.89 -2.07
C SER A 82 7.90 5.14 -2.99
N PHE A 83 7.80 3.81 -3.02
CA PHE A 83 8.63 2.99 -3.92
C PHE A 83 8.33 3.29 -5.39
N TYR A 84 7.05 3.37 -5.74
CA TYR A 84 6.61 3.71 -7.09
C TYR A 84 7.13 5.09 -7.54
N ASN A 85 7.08 6.10 -6.67
CA ASN A 85 7.64 7.43 -6.95
C ASN A 85 9.15 7.35 -7.28
N VAL A 86 9.92 6.60 -6.49
CA VAL A 86 11.36 6.41 -6.75
C VAL A 86 11.59 5.70 -8.08
N GLN A 87 10.74 4.74 -8.46
CA GLN A 87 10.84 4.12 -9.78
C GLN A 87 10.59 5.10 -10.93
N LEU A 88 9.62 6.01 -10.79
CA LEU A 88 9.39 7.05 -11.80
C LEU A 88 10.59 8.01 -11.90
N LEU A 89 11.08 8.51 -10.77
CA LEU A 89 12.25 9.41 -10.73
C LEU A 89 13.50 8.76 -11.33
N ARG A 90 13.73 7.46 -11.10
CA ARG A 90 14.84 6.72 -11.73
C ARG A 90 14.72 6.64 -13.25
N LYS A 91 13.50 6.50 -13.77
CA LYS A 91 13.26 6.49 -15.22
C LYS A 91 13.43 7.87 -15.83
N GLU A 92 13.04 8.94 -15.13
CA GLU A 92 13.24 10.33 -15.59
C GLU A 92 14.72 10.73 -15.65
N ALA A 93 15.54 10.19 -14.75
CA ALA A 93 16.98 10.45 -14.71
C ALA A 93 17.82 9.60 -15.68
N SER A 94 17.19 8.67 -16.41
CA SER A 94 17.84 7.77 -17.39
C SER A 94 17.62 8.26 -18.82
#